data_AF-A0A2G4U6H5-F1
#
_entry.id   AF-A0A2G4U6H5-F1
#
_cell.length_a   1.000
_cell.length_b   1.000
_cell.length_c   1.000
_cell.angle_alpha   90.00
_cell.angle_beta   90.00
_cell.angle_gamma   90.00
#
_symmetry.space_group_name_H-M   'P 1'
#
loop_
_entity.id
_entity.type
_entity.pdbx_description
1 polymer ?
#
loop_
_entity_poly.entity_id
_entity_poly.type
_entity_poly.pdbx_seq_one_letter_code
_entity_poly.pdbx_strand_id
1 'polypeptide(L)'
;MLQLTETENKRMIGITRISEIKGKYFHNRSSENIAQETFDKSPESLRKTICMYAGLKSRHVTMTFSELSLSERVKVVDALNALIDFVNSLPPFISNDDCTLNINN
;
A
#
# COMPACT_ATOMS: atom_id res chain seq x y z
N MET A 1 -39.79 28.00 8.76
CA MET A 1 -38.37 27.61 8.92
C MET A 1 -38.30 26.78 10.19
N LEU A 2 -38.14 25.45 10.09
CA LEU A 2 -38.10 24.57 11.27
C LEU A 2 -36.77 24.80 12.00
N GLN A 3 -36.82 25.40 13.19
CA GLN A 3 -35.66 25.54 14.06
C GLN A 3 -35.36 24.18 14.69
N LEU A 4 -34.10 23.76 14.58
CA LEU A 4 -33.61 22.55 15.26
C LEU A 4 -33.69 22.73 16.77
N THR A 5 -34.10 21.67 17.46
CA THR A 5 -34.05 21.62 18.92
C THR A 5 -32.61 21.74 19.41
N GLU A 6 -32.44 22.19 20.65
CA GLU A 6 -31.11 22.37 21.24
C GLU A 6 -30.27 21.07 21.22
N THR A 7 -30.93 19.93 21.35
CA THR A 7 -30.33 18.59 21.26
C THR A 7 -29.87 18.26 19.84
N GLU A 8 -30.67 18.59 18.82
CA GLU A 8 -30.30 18.38 17.41
C GLU A 8 -29.12 19.27 17.00
N ASN A 9 -29.08 20.52 17.50
CA ASN A 9 -27.93 21.41 17.30
C ASN A 9 -26.65 20.84 17.93
N LYS A 10 -26.73 20.35 19.17
CA LYS A 10 -25.58 19.70 19.84
C LYS A 10 -25.12 18.45 19.10
N ARG A 11 -26.05 17.63 18.60
CA ARG A 11 -25.74 16.44 17.79
C ARG A 11 -25.06 16.82 16.48
N MET A 12 -25.54 17.85 15.80
CA MET A 12 -24.96 18.32 14.54
C MET A 12 -23.55 18.87 14.76
N ILE A 13 -23.32 19.66 15.81
CA ILE A 13 -21.98 20.13 16.19
C ILE A 13 -21.04 18.96 16.47
N GLY A 14 -21.53 17.93 17.20
CA GLY A 14 -20.76 16.72 17.48
C GLY A 14 -20.37 15.96 16.20
N ILE A 15 -21.31 15.78 15.27
CA ILE A 15 -21.04 15.15 13.97
C ILE A 15 -20.00 15.96 13.18
N THR A 16 -20.14 17.28 13.13
CA THR A 16 -19.18 18.16 12.43
C THR A 16 -17.79 18.03 13.02
N ARG A 17 -17.65 18.08 14.36
CA ARG A 17 -16.35 17.93 15.04
C ARG A 17 -15.72 16.55 14.82
N ILE A 18 -16.51 15.48 14.84
CA ILE A 18 -16.03 14.14 14.54
C ILE A 18 -15.55 14.05 13.10
N SER A 19 -16.27 14.64 12.15
CA SER A 19 -15.88 14.70 10.74
C SER A 19 -14.61 15.52 10.53
N GLU A 20 -14.44 16.65 11.22
CA GLU A 20 -13.21 17.45 11.21
C GLU A 20 -12.01 16.70 11.80
N ILE A 21 -12.20 15.95 12.89
CA ILE A 21 -11.16 15.13 13.51
C ILE A 21 -10.77 13.96 12.58
N LYS A 22 -11.77 13.25 12.05
CA LYS A 22 -11.57 12.24 10.99
C LYS A 22 -10.84 12.84 9.79
N GLY A 23 -11.16 14.09 9.47
CA GLY A 23 -10.51 14.84 8.44
C GLY A 23 -9.03 15.02 8.74
N LYS A 24 -8.75 15.86 9.74
CA LYS A 24 -7.41 16.31 10.11
C LYS A 24 -6.44 15.20 10.51
N TYR A 25 -6.90 14.14 11.18
CA TYR A 25 -6.04 13.11 11.76
C TYR A 25 -6.14 11.75 11.09
N PHE A 26 -7.16 11.53 10.27
CA PHE A 26 -7.38 10.26 9.59
C PHE A 26 -7.52 10.41 8.05
N HIS A 27 -7.22 11.59 7.47
CA HIS A 27 -7.17 11.83 6.01
C HIS A 27 -6.16 10.96 5.25
N ASN A 28 -5.22 10.30 5.93
CA ASN A 28 -4.40 9.24 5.31
C ASN A 28 -5.13 7.91 5.10
N ARG A 29 -6.45 7.82 5.36
CA ARG A 29 -7.27 6.71 4.84
C ARG A 29 -7.79 6.94 3.42
N SER A 30 -7.74 8.17 2.91
CA SER A 30 -8.13 8.55 1.55
C SER A 30 -6.94 8.66 0.59
N SER A 31 -5.71 8.72 1.09
CA SER A 31 -4.54 8.31 0.31
C SER A 31 -4.57 6.79 0.25
N GLU A 32 -4.74 6.21 -0.93
CA GLU A 32 -4.64 4.77 -1.16
C GLU A 32 -3.47 4.20 -0.34
N ASN A 33 -3.73 3.18 0.47
CA ASN A 33 -2.65 2.49 1.17
C ASN A 33 -1.74 1.90 0.08
N ILE A 34 -0.61 2.56 -0.18
CA ILE A 34 0.28 2.24 -1.29
C ILE A 34 0.74 0.78 -1.20
N ALA A 35 0.96 0.26 0.01
CA ALA A 35 1.32 -1.15 0.19
C ALA A 35 0.17 -2.09 -0.18
N GLN A 36 -1.07 -1.73 0.19
CA GLN A 36 -2.26 -2.46 -0.22
C GLN A 36 -2.43 -2.43 -1.74
N GLU A 37 -2.39 -1.24 -2.35
CA GLU A 37 -2.53 -1.08 -3.78
C GLU A 37 -1.45 -1.87 -4.54
N THR A 38 -0.19 -1.72 -4.13
CA THR A 38 0.95 -2.44 -4.72
C THR A 38 0.74 -3.94 -4.60
N PHE A 39 0.36 -4.44 -3.44
CA PHE A 39 0.15 -5.87 -3.23
C PHE A 39 -1.04 -6.42 -4.04
N ASP A 40 -2.18 -5.72 -4.02
CA ASP A 40 -3.43 -6.17 -4.65
C ASP A 40 -3.37 -6.07 -6.19
N LYS A 41 -2.70 -5.06 -6.73
CA LYS A 41 -2.54 -4.86 -8.18
C LYS A 41 -1.32 -5.57 -8.77
N SER A 42 -0.44 -6.12 -7.95
CA SER A 42 0.74 -6.85 -8.42
C SER A 42 0.36 -8.11 -9.21
N PRO A 43 1.08 -8.43 -10.30
CA PRO A 43 0.90 -9.71 -10.98
C PRO A 43 1.21 -10.87 -10.02
N GLU A 44 0.63 -12.03 -10.29
CA GLU A 44 0.74 -13.20 -9.40
C GLU A 44 2.20 -13.58 -9.11
N SER A 45 3.09 -13.47 -10.09
CA SER A 45 4.53 -13.71 -9.92
C SER A 45 5.17 -12.79 -8.88
N LEU A 46 4.83 -11.49 -8.92
CA LEU A 46 5.34 -10.52 -7.95
C LEU A 46 4.73 -10.75 -6.57
N ARG A 47 3.44 -11.08 -6.47
CA ARG A 47 2.82 -11.47 -5.20
C ARG A 47 3.48 -12.71 -4.59
N LYS A 48 3.85 -13.72 -5.40
CA LYS A 48 4.63 -14.88 -4.93
C LYS A 48 5.95 -14.45 -4.32
N THR A 49 6.70 -13.57 -4.99
CA THR A 49 7.96 -13.03 -4.46
C THR A 49 7.76 -12.27 -3.16
N ILE A 50 6.78 -11.37 -3.10
CA ILE A 50 6.46 -10.59 -1.90
C ILE A 50 6.07 -11.52 -0.74
N CYS A 51 5.16 -12.47 -0.96
CA CYS A 51 4.75 -13.43 0.06
C CYS A 51 5.92 -14.31 0.52
N MET A 52 6.77 -14.75 -0.41
CA MET A 52 7.96 -15.54 -0.07
C MET A 52 8.92 -14.75 0.82
N TYR A 53 9.21 -13.51 0.46
CA TYR A 53 10.11 -12.64 1.22
C TYR A 53 9.53 -12.26 2.60
N ALA A 54 8.21 -12.07 2.68
CA ALA A 54 7.48 -11.85 3.93
C ALA A 54 7.34 -13.10 4.82
N GLY A 55 7.84 -14.27 4.39
CA GLY A 55 7.71 -15.53 5.12
C GLY A 55 6.26 -16.04 5.20
N LEU A 56 5.43 -15.67 4.22
CA LEU A 56 4.03 -16.07 4.12
C LEU A 56 3.87 -17.35 3.30
N LYS A 57 2.82 -18.12 3.61
CA LYS A 57 2.47 -19.36 2.90
C LYS A 57 1.88 -19.08 1.52
N SER A 58 1.93 -20.08 0.63
CA SER A 58 1.39 -20.02 -0.75
C SER A 58 -0.05 -19.50 -0.84
N ARG A 59 -0.92 -19.86 0.12
CA ARG A 59 -2.32 -19.39 0.15
C ARG A 59 -2.48 -17.87 0.19
N HIS A 60 -1.51 -17.14 0.74
CA HIS A 60 -1.60 -15.68 0.86
C HIS A 60 -1.41 -14.99 -0.47
N VAL A 61 -0.86 -15.70 -1.47
CA VAL A 61 -0.72 -15.17 -2.82
C VAL A 61 -2.09 -14.80 -3.35
N THR A 62 -3.14 -15.60 -3.14
CA THR A 62 -4.48 -15.31 -3.70
C THR A 62 -5.33 -14.39 -2.83
N MET A 63 -4.83 -13.98 -1.65
CA MET A 63 -5.54 -13.07 -0.75
C MET A 63 -5.29 -11.62 -1.16
N THR A 64 -6.23 -10.75 -0.82
CA THR A 64 -6.05 -9.30 -0.82
C THR A 64 -5.36 -8.86 0.47
N PHE A 65 -4.71 -7.72 0.44
CA PHE A 65 -4.06 -7.11 1.61
C PHE A 65 -5.05 -6.91 2.77
N SER A 66 -6.32 -6.66 2.44
CA SER A 66 -7.40 -6.50 3.43
C SER A 66 -7.81 -7.80 4.14
N GLU A 67 -7.50 -8.96 3.56
CA GLU A 67 -7.77 -10.27 4.15
C GLU A 67 -6.63 -10.75 5.05
N LEU A 68 -5.45 -10.13 4.95
CA LEU A 68 -4.31 -10.42 5.82
C LEU A 68 -4.56 -9.89 7.24
N SER A 69 -4.06 -10.62 8.23
CA SER A 69 -3.99 -10.13 9.61
C SER A 69 -3.05 -8.93 9.73
N LEU A 70 -3.19 -8.14 10.80
CA LEU A 70 -2.31 -6.99 11.04
C LEU A 70 -0.82 -7.39 10.99
N SER A 71 -0.47 -8.51 11.62
CA SER A 71 0.91 -9.00 11.65
C SER A 71 1.45 -9.37 10.27
N GLU A 72 0.59 -9.94 9.41
CA GLU A 72 0.96 -10.32 8.04
C GLU A 72 1.09 -9.08 7.15
N ARG A 73 0.22 -8.09 7.33
CA ARG A 73 0.33 -6.80 6.62
C ARG A 73 1.64 -6.09 6.92
N VAL A 74 2.08 -6.08 8.18
CA VAL A 74 3.38 -5.51 8.56
C VAL A 74 4.52 -6.23 7.83
N LYS A 75 4.50 -7.57 7.82
CA LYS A 75 5.51 -8.36 7.08
C LYS A 75 5.51 -8.08 5.57
N VAL A 76 4.34 -7.88 4.97
CA VAL A 76 4.23 -7.50 3.55
C VAL A 76 4.83 -6.12 3.31
N VAL A 77 4.57 -5.15 4.18
CA VAL A 77 5.17 -3.81 4.08
C VAL A 77 6.70 -3.89 4.19
N ASP A 78 7.21 -4.63 5.17
CA ASP A 78 8.65 -4.82 5.36
C ASP A 78 9.29 -5.49 4.14
N ALA A 79 8.63 -6.50 3.57
CA ALA A 79 9.10 -7.17 2.36
C ALA A 79 9.11 -6.24 1.14
N LEU A 80 8.09 -5.40 0.97
CA LEU A 80 8.04 -4.42 -0.11
C LEU A 80 9.19 -3.41 0.02
N ASN A 81 9.43 -2.88 1.22
CA ASN A 81 10.53 -1.96 1.46
C ASN A 81 11.89 -2.62 1.17
N ALA A 82 12.10 -3.85 1.64
CA ALA A 82 13.33 -4.58 1.37
C ALA A 82 13.56 -4.86 -0.12
N LEU A 83 12.49 -5.12 -0.88
CA LEU A 83 12.58 -5.27 -2.34
C LEU A 83 12.95 -3.95 -3.03
N ILE A 84 12.40 -2.81 -2.57
CA ILE A 84 12.77 -1.48 -3.07
C ILE A 84 14.25 -1.20 -2.79
N ASP A 85 14.70 -1.43 -1.57
CA ASP A 85 16.10 -1.25 -1.17
C ASP A 85 17.03 -2.16 -1.98
N PHE A 86 16.62 -3.41 -2.20
CA PHE A 86 17.35 -4.34 -3.06
C PHE A 86 17.48 -3.80 -4.48
N VAL A 87 16.38 -3.38 -5.12
CA VAL A 87 16.41 -2.81 -6.48
C VAL A 87 17.27 -1.55 -6.55
N ASN A 88 17.19 -0.68 -5.54
CA ASN A 88 18.02 0.53 -5.46
C ASN A 88 19.51 0.23 -5.23
N SER A 89 19.84 -0.94 -4.66
CA SER A 89 21.22 -1.38 -4.48
C SER A 89 21.84 -2.00 -5.74
N LEU A 90 21.02 -2.36 -6.72
CA LEU A 90 21.51 -2.93 -7.97
C LEU A 90 22.21 -1.85 -8.80
N PRO A 91 23.36 -2.16 -9.43
CA PRO A 91 23.95 -1.26 -10.41
C PRO A 91 22.94 -1.02 -11.55
N PRO A 92 22.97 0.15 -12.21
CA PRO A 92 22.15 0.41 -13.38
C PRO A 92 22.33 -0.73 -14.40
N PHE A 93 21.26 -1.45 -14.72
CA PHE A 93 21.32 -2.64 -15.57
C PHE A 93 21.59 -2.31 -17.06
N ILE A 94 21.69 -1.03 -17.41
CA ILE A 94 22.07 -0.54 -18.73
C ILE A 94 23.18 0.49 -18.52
N SER A 95 24.42 0.09 -18.79
CA SER A 95 25.49 1.02 -19.13
C SER A 95 25.20 1.63 -20.52
N ASN A 96 25.67 2.84 -20.79
CA ASN A 96 25.62 3.43 -22.13
C ASN A 96 26.25 2.50 -23.20
N ASP A 97 27.13 1.59 -22.78
CA ASP A 97 27.83 0.65 -23.66
C ASP A 97 27.00 -0.60 -24.00
N ASP A 98 25.98 -0.96 -23.20
CA ASP A 98 25.18 -2.18 -23.36
C ASP A 98 24.16 -2.11 -24.52
N CYS A 99 23.95 -0.92 -25.09
CA CYS A 99 23.06 -0.70 -26.24
C CYS A 99 23.70 -1.01 -27.60
N THR A 100 24.96 -1.47 -27.65
CA THR A 100 25.68 -1.72 -28.91
C THR A 100 25.73 -3.22 -29.22
N LEU A 101 24.88 -3.68 -30.13
CA LEU A 101 24.98 -5.03 -30.69
C LEU A 101 26.18 -5.08 -31.66
N ASN A 102 27.38 -5.38 -31.14
CA ASN A 102 28.54 -5.69 -31.99
C ASN A 102 28.38 -7.10 -32.59
N ILE A 103 27.69 -7.18 -33.72
CA ILE A 103 27.67 -8.37 -34.56
C ILE A 103 28.94 -8.31 -35.43
N ASN A 104 30.00 -8.99 -34.98
CA ASN A 104 31.18 -9.21 -35.81
C ASN A 104 30.82 -10.26 -36.88
N ASN A 105 30.90 -9.88 -38.16
CA ASN A 105 30.81 -10.79 -39.31
C ASN A 105 32.13 -11.54 -39.51
#